data_AF-A0A374TU41-F1
#
_entry.id   AF-A0A374TU41-F1
#
_cell.length_a   1.000
_cell.length_b   1.000
_cell.length_c   1.000
_cell.angle_alpha   90.00
_cell.angle_beta   90.00
_cell.angle_gamma   90.00
#
_symmetry.space_group_name_H-M   'P 1'
#
loop_
_entity.id
_entity.type
_entity.pdbx_description
1 polymer ?
#
loop_
_entity_poly.entity_id
_entity_poly.type
_entity_poly.pdbx_seq_one_letter_code
_entity_poly.pdbx_strand_id
1 'polypeptide(L)'
;MNLTNLPEYISAIVAIIALLISCYQARLSNKQSLFNRRLNIWITVDKLISVYTKNAKNLEHDDEPQMAIDLLFVWLTNTTYLQSISASINKVLDADLQLKLHLKLDEMRSLAMEARFCFKGKSGEAIAEFIEAYQSLLFSMYQYQILFTKMLQNAREYQWTLEQSSEKLHEPDQRKDLFEKENALADSYKILCQQNIRGAIQHQIKLTGSIWR
;
A
#
# COMPACT_ATOMS: atom_id res chain seq x y z
N MET A 1 -19.91 64.10 21.66
CA MET A 1 -19.12 62.92 21.28
C MET A 1 -19.81 62.30 20.07
N ASN A 2 -19.21 62.43 18.89
CA ASN A 2 -19.87 62.27 17.59
C ASN A 2 -20.38 60.85 17.33
N LEU A 3 -21.70 60.71 17.14
CA LEU A 3 -22.39 59.48 16.73
C LEU A 3 -22.19 59.13 15.24
N THR A 4 -21.43 59.93 14.49
CA THR A 4 -21.23 59.79 13.03
C THR A 4 -20.36 58.61 12.62
N ASN A 5 -19.52 58.10 13.52
CA ASN A 5 -18.56 57.02 13.22
C ASN A 5 -19.04 55.65 13.70
N LEU A 6 -20.20 55.58 14.41
CA LEU A 6 -20.82 54.34 14.86
C LEU A 6 -20.98 53.28 13.76
N PRO A 7 -21.47 53.60 12.54
CA PRO A 7 -21.57 52.61 11.46
C PRO A 7 -20.20 52.13 10.95
N GLU A 8 -19.17 52.97 10.96
CA GLU A 8 -17.81 52.59 10.56
C GLU A 8 -17.19 51.61 11.57
N TYR A 9 -17.39 51.84 12.88
CA TYR A 9 -16.96 50.91 13.91
C TYR A 9 -17.70 49.56 13.83
N ILE A 10 -19.02 49.57 13.58
CA ILE A 10 -19.80 48.35 13.40
C ILE A 10 -19.30 47.56 12.18
N SER A 11 -19.06 48.24 11.06
CA SER A 11 -18.51 47.62 9.84
C SER A 11 -17.14 47.01 10.07
N ALA A 12 -16.24 47.72 10.77
CA ALA A 12 -14.91 47.22 11.11
C ALA A 12 -14.98 45.96 12.01
N ILE A 13 -15.85 45.95 13.01
CA ILE A 13 -16.06 44.77 13.88
C ILE A 13 -16.59 43.58 13.09
N VAL A 14 -17.58 43.80 12.20
CA VAL A 14 -18.14 42.75 11.35
C VAL A 14 -17.06 42.17 10.43
N ALA A 15 -16.19 43.01 9.85
CA ALA A 15 -15.08 42.55 9.01
C ALA A 15 -14.07 41.69 9.79
N ILE A 16 -13.72 42.07 11.02
CA ILE A 16 -12.83 41.28 11.89
C ILE A 16 -13.45 39.92 12.22
N ILE A 17 -14.74 39.89 12.57
CA ILE A 17 -15.46 38.64 12.86
C ILE A 17 -15.50 37.75 11.61
N ALA A 18 -15.78 38.32 10.44
CA ALA A 18 -15.78 37.58 9.18
C ALA A 18 -14.41 36.94 8.90
N LEU A 19 -13.30 37.68 9.09
CA LEU A 19 -11.95 37.14 8.93
C LEU A 19 -11.67 35.99 9.91
N LEU A 20 -12.09 36.12 11.18
CA LEU A 20 -11.94 35.04 12.17
C LEU A 20 -12.70 33.78 11.77
N ILE A 21 -13.93 33.93 11.27
CA ILE A 21 -14.74 32.82 10.75
C ILE A 21 -14.05 32.18 9.54
N SER A 22 -13.57 32.96 8.58
CA SER A 22 -12.86 32.45 7.40
C SER A 22 -11.59 31.69 7.78
N CYS A 23 -10.78 32.22 8.70
CA CYS A 23 -9.60 31.52 9.20
C CYS A 23 -9.96 30.22 9.94
N TYR A 24 -11.05 30.23 10.71
CA TYR A 24 -11.54 29.03 11.41
C TYR A 24 -12.03 27.97 10.42
N GLN A 25 -12.81 28.35 9.42
CA GLN A 25 -13.29 27.45 8.36
C GLN A 25 -12.13 26.84 7.56
N ALA A 26 -11.13 27.63 7.18
CA ALA A 26 -9.94 27.13 6.49
C ALA A 26 -9.19 26.09 7.33
N ARG A 27 -9.03 26.34 8.64
CA ARG A 27 -8.42 25.38 9.57
C ARG A 27 -9.25 24.10 9.72
N LEU A 28 -10.57 24.22 9.79
CA LEU A 28 -11.48 23.06 9.89
C LEU A 28 -11.44 22.21 8.62
N SER A 29 -11.48 22.85 7.45
CA SER A 29 -11.38 22.19 6.14
C SER A 29 -10.08 21.40 6.01
N ASN A 30 -8.95 21.99 6.42
CA ASN A 30 -7.64 21.29 6.43
C ASN A 30 -7.60 20.08 7.38
N LYS A 31 -8.32 20.14 8.52
CA LYS A 31 -8.43 19.00 9.43
C LYS A 31 -9.29 17.88 8.83
N GLN A 32 -10.41 18.23 8.19
CA GLN A 32 -11.28 17.28 7.51
C GLN A 32 -10.58 16.60 6.33
N SER A 33 -9.81 17.35 5.53
CA SER A 33 -9.05 16.79 4.41
C SER A 33 -7.99 15.80 4.89
N LEU A 34 -7.25 16.11 5.96
CA LEU A 34 -6.28 15.19 6.57
C LEU A 34 -6.96 13.93 7.15
N PHE A 35 -8.12 14.09 7.79
CA PHE A 35 -8.92 12.96 8.30
C PHE A 35 -9.35 12.01 7.18
N ASN A 36 -9.97 12.55 6.13
CA ASN A 36 -10.41 11.77 4.98
C ASN A 36 -9.24 11.04 4.34
N ARG A 37 -8.08 11.70 4.22
CA ARG A 37 -6.87 11.12 3.64
C ARG A 37 -6.33 9.97 4.49
N ARG A 38 -6.18 10.15 5.81
CA ARG A 38 -5.78 9.08 6.75
C ARG A 38 -6.75 7.90 6.75
N LEU A 39 -8.05 8.18 6.73
CA LEU A 39 -9.08 7.16 6.70
C LEU A 39 -8.99 6.33 5.41
N ASN A 40 -8.83 6.98 4.26
CA ASN A 40 -8.70 6.31 2.97
C ASN A 40 -7.45 5.42 2.91
N ILE A 41 -6.30 5.93 3.36
CA ILE A 41 -5.06 5.13 3.46
C ILE A 41 -5.31 3.90 4.33
N TRP A 42 -5.88 4.10 5.52
CA TRP A 42 -6.10 3.00 6.46
C TRP A 42 -7.10 1.95 5.95
N ILE A 43 -8.17 2.36 5.27
CA ILE A 43 -9.12 1.42 4.63
C ILE A 43 -8.40 0.57 3.58
N THR A 44 -7.52 1.16 2.77
CA THR A 44 -6.74 0.41 1.78
C THR A 44 -5.79 -0.56 2.45
N VAL A 45 -5.08 -0.12 3.48
CA VAL A 45 -4.16 -0.97 4.27
C VAL A 45 -4.90 -2.11 4.95
N ASP A 46 -6.09 -1.86 5.52
CA ASP A 46 -6.92 -2.88 6.15
C ASP A 46 -7.37 -3.96 5.15
N LYS A 47 -7.71 -3.56 3.92
CA LYS A 47 -7.98 -4.52 2.83
C LYS A 47 -6.77 -5.40 2.52
N LEU A 48 -5.56 -4.81 2.43
CA LEU A 48 -4.32 -5.55 2.19
C LEU A 48 -3.99 -6.50 3.34
N ILE A 49 -4.14 -6.04 4.59
CA ILE A 49 -4.01 -6.86 5.80
C ILE A 49 -4.96 -8.05 5.77
N SER A 50 -6.23 -7.82 5.41
CA SER A 50 -7.26 -8.85 5.37
C SER A 50 -6.94 -9.94 4.35
N VAL A 51 -6.49 -9.55 3.16
CA VAL A 51 -6.08 -10.49 2.12
C VAL A 51 -4.81 -11.25 2.52
N TYR A 52 -3.79 -10.55 3.04
CA TYR A 52 -2.57 -11.18 3.51
C TYR A 52 -2.86 -12.20 4.61
N THR A 53 -3.62 -11.82 5.64
CA THR A 53 -3.91 -12.70 6.79
C THR A 53 -4.64 -13.98 6.37
N LYS A 54 -5.51 -13.91 5.35
CA LYS A 54 -6.22 -15.09 4.82
C LYS A 54 -5.32 -16.05 4.06
N ASN A 55 -4.24 -15.54 3.47
CA ASN A 55 -3.38 -16.30 2.56
C ASN A 55 -1.96 -16.53 3.10
N ALA A 56 -1.61 -15.97 4.27
CA ALA A 56 -0.26 -16.01 4.82
C ALA A 56 0.27 -17.44 4.99
N LYS A 57 -0.58 -18.40 5.36
CA LYS A 57 -0.20 -19.83 5.47
C LYS A 57 0.18 -20.44 4.12
N ASN A 58 -0.37 -19.93 3.03
CA ASN A 58 -0.06 -20.41 1.68
C ASN A 58 1.22 -19.78 1.11
N LEU A 59 1.76 -18.76 1.79
CA LEU A 59 3.08 -18.18 1.50
C LEU A 59 4.19 -18.88 2.28
N GLU A 60 3.88 -19.91 3.07
CA GLU A 60 4.91 -20.76 3.65
C GLU A 60 5.59 -21.52 2.50
N HIS A 61 6.90 -21.36 2.42
CA HIS A 61 7.72 -21.87 1.34
C HIS A 61 8.68 -22.95 1.85
N ASP A 62 9.02 -23.90 0.98
CA ASP A 62 10.09 -24.87 1.17
C ASP A 62 11.26 -24.57 0.20
N ASP A 63 12.24 -25.47 0.15
CA ASP A 63 13.39 -25.35 -0.74
C ASP A 63 13.08 -25.80 -2.19
N GLU A 64 11.80 -25.95 -2.59
CA GLU A 64 11.36 -26.33 -3.94
C GLU A 64 10.93 -25.12 -4.81
N PRO A 65 10.95 -25.24 -6.15
CA PRO A 65 10.48 -24.16 -7.03
C PRO A 65 9.00 -23.84 -6.77
N GLN A 66 8.63 -22.56 -6.77
CA GLN A 66 7.28 -22.15 -6.41
C GLN A 66 6.32 -22.31 -7.61
N MET A 67 5.84 -23.53 -7.83
CA MET A 67 5.02 -23.90 -8.98
C MET A 67 3.63 -23.23 -8.99
N ALA A 68 3.16 -22.76 -7.83
CA ALA A 68 1.84 -22.15 -7.65
C ALA A 68 1.89 -20.61 -7.52
N ILE A 69 2.96 -19.98 -7.99
CA ILE A 69 3.17 -18.52 -7.85
C ILE A 69 2.03 -17.69 -8.45
N ASP A 70 1.43 -18.16 -9.54
CA ASP A 70 0.30 -17.53 -10.21
C ASP A 70 -0.96 -17.52 -9.33
N LEU A 71 -1.25 -18.65 -8.69
CA LEU A 71 -2.36 -18.81 -7.75
C LEU A 71 -2.16 -17.94 -6.51
N LEU A 72 -0.95 -17.92 -5.95
CA LEU A 72 -0.61 -17.08 -4.80
C LEU A 72 -0.76 -15.59 -5.11
N PHE A 73 -0.30 -15.16 -6.29
CA PHE A 73 -0.48 -13.79 -6.76
C PHE A 73 -1.98 -13.44 -6.86
N VAL A 74 -2.79 -14.30 -7.49
CA VAL A 74 -4.24 -14.10 -7.63
C VAL A 74 -4.91 -13.99 -6.26
N TRP A 75 -4.50 -14.78 -5.28
CA TRP A 75 -5.00 -14.68 -3.92
C TRP A 75 -4.62 -13.38 -3.24
N LEU A 76 -3.37 -12.92 -3.39
CA LEU A 76 -2.90 -11.65 -2.83
C LEU A 76 -3.48 -10.42 -3.52
N THR A 77 -3.95 -10.53 -4.76
CA THR A 77 -4.61 -9.43 -5.48
C THR A 77 -6.14 -9.51 -5.43
N ASN A 78 -6.71 -10.47 -4.69
CA ASN A 78 -8.16 -10.66 -4.54
C ASN A 78 -8.81 -9.64 -3.60
N THR A 79 -8.70 -8.36 -3.96
CA THR A 79 -9.34 -7.24 -3.29
C THR A 79 -9.74 -6.18 -4.31
N THR A 80 -10.82 -5.45 -4.03
CA THR A 80 -11.27 -4.29 -4.83
C THR A 80 -10.15 -3.31 -5.19
N TYR A 81 -9.11 -3.21 -4.35
CA TYR A 81 -7.97 -2.36 -4.63
C TYR A 81 -7.05 -2.91 -5.73
N LEU A 82 -6.74 -4.22 -5.73
CA LEU A 82 -5.72 -4.86 -6.59
C LEU A 82 -6.32 -5.75 -7.70
N GLN A 83 -7.63 -5.95 -7.74
CA GLN A 83 -8.28 -6.86 -8.68
C GLN A 83 -7.95 -6.56 -10.15
N SER A 84 -7.71 -5.28 -10.48
CA SER A 84 -7.35 -4.85 -11.84
C SER A 84 -6.04 -5.44 -12.35
N ILE A 85 -5.15 -5.88 -11.46
CA ILE A 85 -3.84 -6.46 -11.81
C ILE A 85 -3.80 -7.99 -11.70
N SER A 86 -4.83 -8.64 -11.15
CA SER A 86 -4.85 -10.10 -10.96
C SER A 86 -4.61 -10.89 -12.24
N ALA A 87 -5.09 -10.38 -13.39
CA ALA A 87 -4.92 -11.05 -14.68
C ALA A 87 -3.50 -10.96 -15.26
N SER A 88 -2.65 -10.06 -14.75
CA SER A 88 -1.31 -9.82 -15.31
C SER A 88 -0.38 -11.03 -15.16
N ILE A 89 -0.56 -11.83 -14.11
CA ILE A 89 0.27 -13.00 -13.85
C ILE A 89 0.03 -14.16 -14.84
N ASN A 90 -1.17 -14.24 -15.43
CA ASN A 90 -1.53 -15.31 -16.37
C ASN A 90 -1.05 -15.02 -17.80
N LYS A 91 -0.74 -13.76 -18.09
CA LYS A 91 -0.29 -13.29 -19.40
C LYS A 91 0.90 -12.34 -19.22
N VAL A 92 1.98 -12.90 -18.70
CA VAL A 92 3.22 -12.15 -18.51
C VAL A 92 3.73 -11.58 -19.85
N LEU A 93 4.37 -10.41 -19.81
CA LEU A 93 4.87 -9.67 -20.98
C LEU A 93 3.80 -9.20 -21.98
N ASP A 94 2.51 -9.35 -21.68
CA ASP A 94 1.45 -8.63 -22.39
C ASP A 94 1.53 -7.13 -22.05
N ALA A 95 1.68 -6.28 -23.08
CA ALA A 95 1.98 -4.87 -22.89
C ALA A 95 0.90 -4.12 -22.07
N ASP A 96 -0.39 -4.41 -22.33
CA ASP A 96 -1.50 -3.73 -21.67
C ASP A 96 -1.63 -4.16 -20.21
N LEU A 97 -1.49 -5.46 -19.94
CA LEU A 97 -1.55 -6.00 -18.58
C LEU A 97 -0.32 -5.60 -17.75
N GLN A 98 0.86 -5.56 -18.38
CA GLN A 98 2.09 -5.13 -17.74
C GLN A 98 2.03 -3.64 -17.38
N LEU A 99 1.51 -2.79 -18.26
CA LEU A 99 1.30 -1.37 -17.95
C LEU A 99 0.36 -1.19 -16.76
N LYS A 100 -0.77 -1.91 -16.73
CA LYS A 100 -1.71 -1.88 -15.60
C LYS A 100 -1.06 -2.30 -14.28
N LEU A 101 -0.23 -3.34 -14.32
CA LEU A 101 0.54 -3.78 -13.15
C LEU A 101 1.48 -2.67 -12.68
N HIS A 102 2.32 -2.12 -13.56
CA HIS A 102 3.28 -1.09 -13.18
C HIS A 102 2.64 0.17 -12.62
N LEU A 103 1.57 0.66 -13.25
CA LEU A 103 0.81 1.80 -12.75
C LEU A 103 0.26 1.55 -11.35
N LYS A 104 -0.23 0.32 -11.09
CA LYS A 104 -0.76 -0.02 -9.77
C LYS A 104 0.32 -0.12 -8.70
N LEU A 105 1.47 -0.69 -9.04
CA LEU A 105 2.61 -0.75 -8.13
C LEU A 105 3.15 0.65 -7.82
N ASP A 106 3.15 1.57 -8.78
CA ASP A 106 3.50 2.98 -8.57
C ASP A 106 2.48 3.73 -7.70
N GLU A 107 1.19 3.44 -7.89
CA GLU A 107 0.12 3.94 -7.00
C GLU A 107 0.33 3.47 -5.55
N MET A 108 0.75 2.21 -5.34
CA MET A 108 1.09 1.70 -4.00
C MET A 108 2.29 2.45 -3.39
N ARG A 109 3.33 2.73 -4.17
CA ARG A 109 4.48 3.53 -3.70
C ARG A 109 4.06 4.94 -3.32
N SER A 110 3.22 5.56 -4.13
CA SER A 110 2.65 6.88 -3.83
C SER A 110 1.82 6.85 -2.54
N LEU A 111 1.03 5.80 -2.32
CA LEU A 111 0.26 5.60 -1.09
C LEU A 111 1.17 5.41 0.14
N ALA A 112 2.27 4.66 0.01
CA ALA A 112 3.25 4.49 1.08
C ALA A 112 3.93 5.81 1.45
N MET A 113 4.37 6.58 0.45
CA MET A 113 4.91 7.92 0.65
C MET A 113 3.90 8.83 1.34
N GLU A 114 2.66 8.81 0.87
CA GLU A 114 1.56 9.57 1.47
C GLU A 114 1.33 9.18 2.94
N ALA A 115 1.40 7.89 3.28
CA ALA A 115 1.26 7.42 4.65
C ALA A 115 2.34 8.00 5.58
N ARG A 116 3.59 8.09 5.12
CA ARG A 116 4.70 8.72 5.89
C ARG A 116 4.41 10.18 6.26
N PHE A 117 3.77 10.92 5.35
CA PHE A 117 3.44 12.33 5.60
C PHE A 117 2.11 12.53 6.34
N CYS A 118 1.12 11.69 6.08
CA CYS A 118 -0.19 11.81 6.70
C CYS A 118 -0.18 11.32 8.15
N PHE A 119 0.60 10.30 8.49
CA PHE A 119 0.69 9.76 9.85
C PHE A 119 2.00 10.17 10.52
N LYS A 120 1.93 10.52 11.80
CA LYS A 120 3.10 10.96 12.56
C LYS A 120 3.86 9.79 13.14
N GLY A 121 5.19 9.86 13.06
CA GLY A 121 6.12 8.95 13.74
C GLY A 121 6.01 7.50 13.26
N LYS A 122 6.21 6.56 14.17
CA LYS A 122 6.26 5.11 13.88
C LYS A 122 5.01 4.56 13.20
N SER A 123 3.85 5.20 13.39
CA SER A 123 2.61 4.79 12.72
C SER A 123 2.67 4.96 11.20
N GLY A 124 3.23 6.08 10.72
CA GLY A 124 3.37 6.33 9.29
C GLY A 124 4.38 5.42 8.65
N GLU A 125 5.51 5.20 9.33
CA GLU A 125 6.55 4.29 8.85
C GLU A 125 6.05 2.85 8.77
N ALA A 126 5.40 2.33 9.82
CA ALA A 126 4.88 0.96 9.80
C ALA A 126 3.83 0.73 8.70
N ILE A 127 3.00 1.74 8.38
CA ILE A 127 2.07 1.64 7.26
C ILE A 127 2.84 1.63 5.93
N ALA A 128 3.79 2.54 5.76
CA ALA A 128 4.56 2.68 4.53
C ALA A 128 5.40 1.43 4.24
N GLU A 129 6.14 0.94 5.22
CA GLU A 129 6.94 -0.30 5.15
C GLU A 129 6.08 -1.50 4.74
N PHE A 130 4.89 -1.64 5.33
CA PHE A 130 3.97 -2.73 4.96
C PHE A 130 3.50 -2.62 3.50
N ILE A 131 3.11 -1.41 3.04
CA ILE A 131 2.68 -1.20 1.65
C ILE A 131 3.85 -1.48 0.68
N GLU A 132 5.06 -1.01 1.00
CA GLU A 132 6.26 -1.20 0.19
C GLU A 132 6.68 -2.67 0.13
N ALA A 133 6.62 -3.39 1.24
CA ALA A 133 6.89 -4.83 1.27
C ALA A 133 5.86 -5.60 0.44
N TYR A 134 4.57 -5.25 0.53
CA TYR A 134 3.51 -5.87 -0.27
C TYR A 134 3.72 -5.61 -1.76
N GLN A 135 4.01 -4.36 -2.14
CA GLN A 135 4.31 -3.97 -3.53
C GLN A 135 5.52 -4.75 -4.06
N SER A 136 6.58 -4.85 -3.26
CA SER A 136 7.82 -5.54 -3.63
C SER A 136 7.59 -7.03 -3.83
N LEU A 137 6.80 -7.67 -2.96
CA LEU A 137 6.41 -9.07 -3.13
C LEU A 137 5.63 -9.29 -4.42
N LEU A 138 4.59 -8.49 -4.67
CA LEU A 138 3.80 -8.62 -5.91
C LEU A 138 4.66 -8.49 -7.17
N PHE A 139 5.63 -7.57 -7.15
CA PHE A 139 6.53 -7.41 -8.28
C PHE A 139 7.49 -8.61 -8.43
N SER A 140 8.05 -9.10 -7.32
CA SER A 140 8.92 -10.29 -7.33
C SER A 140 8.18 -11.54 -7.80
N MET A 141 6.92 -11.75 -7.37
CA MET A 141 6.06 -12.82 -7.88
C MET A 141 5.85 -12.74 -9.40
N TYR A 142 5.63 -11.53 -9.93
CA TYR A 142 5.50 -11.32 -11.38
C TYR A 142 6.80 -11.63 -12.13
N GLN A 143 7.95 -11.19 -11.61
CA GLN A 143 9.26 -11.50 -12.18
C GLN A 143 9.55 -13.00 -12.15
N TYR A 144 9.22 -13.67 -11.05
CA TYR A 144 9.36 -15.11 -10.90
C TYR A 144 8.47 -15.87 -11.89
N GLN A 145 7.24 -15.41 -12.14
CA GLN A 145 6.37 -16.01 -13.16
C GLN A 145 6.92 -15.85 -14.59
N ILE A 146 7.58 -14.73 -14.90
CA ILE A 146 8.28 -14.56 -16.20
C ILE A 146 9.38 -15.61 -16.34
N LEU A 147 10.19 -15.77 -15.29
CA LEU A 147 11.28 -16.76 -15.25
C LEU A 147 10.74 -18.17 -15.41
N PHE A 148 9.69 -18.52 -14.66
CA PHE A 148 9.06 -19.82 -14.70
C PHE A 148 8.46 -20.13 -16.10
N THR A 149 7.82 -19.15 -16.72
CA THR A 149 7.33 -19.27 -18.11
C THR A 149 8.48 -19.53 -19.07
N LYS A 150 9.62 -18.85 -18.90
CA LYS A 150 10.82 -19.05 -19.71
C LYS A 150 11.46 -20.42 -19.48
N MET A 151 11.48 -20.91 -18.23
CA MET A 151 11.93 -22.27 -17.91
C MET A 151 11.09 -23.32 -18.64
N LEU A 152 9.76 -23.18 -18.61
CA LEU A 152 8.85 -24.08 -19.32
C LEU A 152 9.03 -24.04 -20.84
N GLN A 153 9.29 -22.86 -21.40
CA GLN A 153 9.58 -22.70 -22.82
C GLN A 153 10.91 -23.38 -23.21
N ASN A 154 11.98 -23.10 -22.46
CA ASN A 154 13.29 -23.70 -22.69
C ASN A 154 13.28 -25.24 -22.55
N ALA A 155 12.56 -25.75 -21.55
CA ALA A 155 12.39 -27.19 -21.36
C ALA A 155 11.74 -27.84 -22.60
N ARG A 156 10.78 -27.17 -23.24
CA ARG A 156 10.14 -27.64 -24.48
C ARG A 156 11.05 -27.51 -25.70
N GLU A 157 11.67 -26.35 -25.88
CA GLU A 157 12.49 -26.05 -27.07
C GLU A 157 13.79 -26.86 -27.11
N TYR A 158 14.44 -27.04 -25.97
CA TYR A 158 15.74 -27.71 -25.87
C TYR A 158 15.65 -29.13 -25.31
N GLN A 159 14.43 -29.63 -25.03
CA GLN A 159 14.19 -30.92 -24.38
C GLN A 159 14.95 -31.09 -23.05
N TRP A 160 15.17 -29.99 -22.34
CA TRP A 160 15.80 -30.00 -21.01
C TRP A 160 14.80 -30.46 -19.95
N THR A 161 15.33 -31.01 -18.85
CA THR A 161 14.53 -31.19 -17.64
C THR A 161 14.25 -29.82 -16.99
N LEU A 162 13.27 -29.77 -16.09
CA LEU A 162 12.96 -28.55 -15.35
C LEU A 162 14.14 -28.11 -14.48
N GLU A 163 14.86 -29.08 -13.89
CA GLU A 163 16.06 -28.84 -13.06
C GLU A 163 17.19 -28.23 -13.89
N GLN A 164 17.45 -28.76 -15.09
CA GLN A 164 18.44 -28.20 -16.01
C GLN A 164 18.08 -26.77 -16.45
N SER A 165 16.78 -26.51 -16.62
CA SER A 165 16.28 -25.18 -16.99
C SER A 165 16.38 -24.19 -15.81
N SER A 166 16.11 -24.64 -14.59
CA SER A 166 16.27 -23.87 -13.34
C SER A 166 17.74 -23.46 -13.15
N GLU A 167 18.67 -24.43 -13.24
CA GLU A 167 20.11 -24.19 -13.05
C GLU A 167 20.66 -23.20 -14.08
N LYS A 168 20.33 -23.39 -15.36
CA LYS A 168 20.79 -22.50 -16.44
C LYS A 168 20.20 -21.10 -16.41
N LEU A 169 19.05 -20.92 -15.77
CA LEU A 169 18.39 -19.63 -15.62
C LEU A 169 18.63 -18.99 -14.24
N HIS A 170 19.49 -19.60 -13.42
CA HIS A 170 19.80 -19.13 -12.06
C HIS A 170 18.54 -18.91 -11.22
N GLU A 171 17.55 -19.78 -11.38
CA GLU A 171 16.28 -19.68 -10.66
C GLU A 171 16.42 -19.77 -9.13
N PRO A 172 17.34 -20.57 -8.55
CA PRO A 172 17.52 -20.57 -7.10
C PRO A 172 17.84 -19.21 -6.49
N ASP A 173 18.59 -18.35 -7.20
CA ASP A 173 18.90 -16.98 -6.76
C ASP A 173 17.65 -16.09 -6.78
N GLN A 174 16.81 -16.24 -7.81
CA GLN A 174 15.56 -15.50 -7.96
C GLN A 174 14.50 -15.94 -6.94
N ARG A 175 14.46 -17.24 -6.65
CA ARG A 175 13.63 -17.80 -5.58
C ARG A 175 14.03 -17.28 -4.21
N LYS A 176 15.33 -17.16 -3.95
CA LYS A 176 15.81 -16.56 -2.70
C LYS A 176 15.35 -15.11 -2.54
N ASP A 177 15.45 -14.29 -3.60
CA ASP A 177 14.95 -12.90 -3.54
C ASP A 177 13.43 -12.85 -3.29
N LEU A 178 12.65 -13.75 -3.92
CA LEU A 178 11.21 -13.88 -3.68
C LEU A 178 10.92 -14.17 -2.20
N PHE A 179 11.59 -15.17 -1.62
CA PHE A 179 11.41 -15.53 -0.21
C PHE A 179 11.86 -14.42 0.74
N GLU A 180 12.90 -13.65 0.38
CA GLU A 180 13.28 -12.45 1.14
C GLU A 180 12.14 -11.41 1.14
N LYS A 181 11.40 -11.24 0.03
CA LYS A 181 10.24 -10.34 0.00
C LYS A 181 9.06 -10.87 0.80
N GLU A 182 8.82 -12.18 0.78
CA GLU A 182 7.78 -12.83 1.60
C GLU A 182 8.05 -12.62 3.10
N ASN A 183 9.30 -12.83 3.53
CA ASN A 183 9.73 -12.58 4.89
C ASN A 183 9.62 -11.10 5.28
N ALA A 184 10.02 -10.18 4.40
CA ALA A 184 9.87 -8.73 4.64
C ALA A 184 8.39 -8.31 4.81
N LEU A 185 7.48 -8.90 4.03
CA LEU A 185 6.05 -8.67 4.20
C LEU A 185 5.53 -9.23 5.54
N ALA A 186 5.99 -10.41 5.93
CA ALA A 186 5.61 -11.00 7.21
C ALA A 186 6.09 -10.16 8.41
N ASP A 187 7.31 -9.63 8.35
CA ASP A 187 7.88 -8.83 9.42
C ASP A 187 7.23 -7.45 9.52
N SER A 188 7.03 -6.76 8.39
CA SER A 188 6.29 -5.49 8.37
C SER A 188 4.84 -5.65 8.84
N TYR A 189 4.18 -6.78 8.50
CA TYR A 189 2.85 -7.11 9.03
C TYR A 189 2.85 -7.27 10.56
N LYS A 190 3.83 -7.99 11.13
CA LYS A 190 3.96 -8.17 12.58
C LYS A 190 4.11 -6.82 13.27
N ILE A 191 4.96 -5.93 12.74
CA ILE A 191 5.17 -4.57 13.26
C ILE A 191 3.87 -3.76 13.21
N LEU A 192 3.19 -3.76 12.06
CA LEU A 192 1.94 -3.01 11.86
C LEU A 192 0.81 -3.51 12.79
N CYS A 193 0.81 -4.80 13.14
CA CYS A 193 -0.16 -5.39 14.04
C CYS A 193 0.14 -5.20 15.54
N GLN A 194 1.29 -4.62 15.90
CA GLN A 194 1.60 -4.32 17.30
C GLN A 194 0.55 -3.36 17.90
N GLN A 195 0.10 -3.65 19.13
CA GLN A 195 -1.01 -2.92 19.76
C GLN A 195 -0.72 -1.41 19.91
N ASN A 196 0.51 -1.04 20.25
CA ASN A 196 0.94 0.35 20.35
C ASN A 196 0.86 1.08 18.99
N ILE A 197 1.26 0.41 17.90
CA ILE A 197 1.19 0.96 16.54
C ILE A 197 -0.27 1.11 16.09
N ARG A 198 -1.09 0.05 16.22
CA ARG A 198 -2.52 0.11 15.88
C ARG A 198 -3.28 1.16 16.70
N GLY A 199 -3.00 1.24 18.01
CA GLY A 199 -3.61 2.25 18.88
C GLY A 199 -3.26 3.67 18.45
N ALA A 200 -1.99 3.93 18.11
CA ALA A 200 -1.53 5.22 17.61
C ALA A 200 -2.16 5.59 16.27
N ILE A 201 -2.31 4.64 15.34
CA ILE A 201 -3.00 4.84 14.06
C ILE A 201 -4.46 5.22 14.29
N GLN A 202 -5.18 4.45 15.11
CA GLN A 202 -6.60 4.72 15.41
C GLN A 202 -6.79 6.08 16.09
N HIS A 203 -5.91 6.47 17.01
CA HIS A 203 -5.96 7.77 17.66
C HIS A 203 -5.76 8.92 16.66
N GLN A 204 -4.82 8.76 15.71
CA GLN A 204 -4.58 9.74 14.67
C GLN A 204 -5.72 9.84 13.65
N ILE A 205 -6.47 8.76 13.42
CA ILE A 205 -7.66 8.76 12.56
C ILE A 205 -8.84 9.38 13.30
N LYS A 206 -9.13 9.01 14.56
CA LYS A 206 -10.34 9.44 15.28
C LYS A 206 -10.46 10.95 15.55
N LEU A 207 -9.53 11.79 15.08
CA LEU A 207 -9.55 13.24 15.30
C LEU A 207 -9.78 13.59 16.78
N THR A 208 -9.20 12.83 17.73
CA THR A 208 -9.28 13.16 19.16
C THR A 208 -8.33 14.31 19.51
N GLY A 209 -8.43 15.42 18.77
CA GLY A 209 -8.18 16.72 19.38
C GLY A 209 -9.36 16.96 20.30
N SER A 210 -9.08 17.10 21.60
CA SER A 210 -10.03 17.57 22.60
C SER A 210 -10.86 18.74 22.04
N ILE A 211 -12.10 18.46 21.62
CA ILE A 211 -13.08 19.52 21.37
C ILE A 211 -13.60 20.06 22.71
N TRP A 212 -13.32 19.40 23.83
CA TRP A 212 -13.65 19.87 25.18
C TRP A 212 -12.59 19.42 26.20
N ARG A 213 -11.71 20.33 26.59
CA ARG A 213 -11.23 20.56 27.96
C ARG A 213 -10.54 21.92 28.02
#